data_AF-E9QJT5-F1
#
_entry.id   AF-E9QJT5-F1
#
_cell.length_a   1.000
_cell.length_b   1.000
_cell.length_c   1.000
_cell.angle_alpha   90.00
_cell.angle_beta   90.00
_cell.angle_gamma   90.00
#
_symmetry.space_group_name_H-M   'P 1'
#
loop_
_entity.id
_entity.type
_entity.pdbx_description
1 polymer ?
#
loop_
_entity_poly.entity_id
_entity_poly.type
_entity_poly.pdbx_seq_one_letter_code
_entity_poly.pdbx_strand_id
1 'polypeptide(L)'
;MKLPDLRVCPCLEKGGAPRWAAESSRPRIRESVQLAGVGLLITLLSALGYCAQAPGLSMAEGDTLVSVDYEIFGKVQGVFFRKYTQAEGKKLGLVGWVQNTDRGTVQGQLQGPVSKVRFMQQWLETRGSPKSHIDRANFNNEKVIANLDYSDFQIVK
;
A
#
# COMPACT_ATOMS: atom_id res chain seq x y z
N MET A 1 -1.02 -24.91 -44.38
CA MET A 1 -1.50 -24.62 -43.00
C MET A 1 -0.56 -23.56 -42.43
N LYS A 2 -1.05 -22.33 -42.28
CA LYS A 2 -0.24 -21.13 -42.10
C LYS A 2 -0.37 -20.66 -40.66
N LEU A 3 0.75 -20.68 -39.94
CA LEU A 3 0.92 -20.13 -38.59
C LEU A 3 1.04 -18.60 -38.71
N PRO A 4 0.37 -17.78 -37.89
CA PRO A 4 0.73 -16.38 -37.77
C PRO A 4 1.69 -16.15 -36.59
N ASP A 5 2.74 -15.44 -36.96
CA ASP A 5 3.90 -14.88 -36.26
C ASP A 5 3.50 -13.97 -35.07
N LEU A 6 3.91 -14.35 -33.85
CA LEU A 6 3.82 -13.52 -32.64
C LEU A 6 4.97 -12.52 -32.63
N ARG A 7 4.78 -11.36 -33.28
CA ARG A 7 5.69 -10.24 -33.18
C ARG A 7 5.54 -9.53 -31.83
N VAL A 8 6.52 -9.80 -30.97
CA VAL A 8 7.37 -8.82 -30.26
C VAL A 8 6.70 -7.49 -29.89
N CYS A 9 6.43 -7.30 -28.60
CA CYS A 9 6.21 -5.97 -28.01
C CYS A 9 7.59 -5.33 -27.68
N PRO A 10 7.89 -4.09 -28.11
CA PRO A 10 9.10 -3.41 -27.72
C PRO A 10 8.99 -2.79 -26.31
N CYS A 11 9.99 -3.04 -25.47
CA CYS A 11 10.26 -2.32 -24.22
C CYS A 11 11.25 -1.16 -24.45
N LEU A 12 11.27 -0.23 -23.48
CA LEU A 12 12.27 0.83 -23.22
C LEU A 12 12.12 2.11 -24.06
N GLU A 13 12.13 3.34 -23.55
CA GLU A 13 12.88 3.97 -22.43
C GLU A 13 12.19 5.26 -21.93
N LYS A 14 12.79 5.84 -20.87
CA LYS A 14 12.67 7.20 -20.27
C LYS A 14 11.84 7.15 -18.97
N GLY A 15 12.40 7.27 -17.77
CA GLY A 15 13.56 8.05 -17.33
C GLY A 15 13.04 9.14 -16.38
N GLY A 16 13.31 9.05 -15.08
CA GLY A 16 12.90 10.06 -14.10
C GLY A 16 12.96 9.56 -12.66
N ALA A 17 14.14 9.66 -12.04
CA ALA A 17 14.29 9.49 -10.61
C ALA A 17 13.81 10.75 -9.87
N PRO A 18 12.99 10.65 -8.80
CA PRO A 18 12.78 11.78 -7.91
C PRO A 18 13.96 11.91 -6.94
N ARG A 19 14.71 13.00 -7.13
CA ARG A 19 15.76 13.51 -6.26
C ARG A 19 15.09 14.17 -5.05
N TRP A 20 14.99 13.46 -3.92
CA TRP A 20 14.54 14.06 -2.66
C TRP A 20 15.70 14.90 -2.10
N ALA A 21 15.64 16.22 -2.34
CA ALA A 21 16.50 17.17 -1.68
C ALA A 21 16.00 17.39 -0.25
N ALA A 22 16.86 17.08 0.71
CA ALA A 22 16.72 17.52 2.08
C ALA A 22 16.97 19.03 2.14
N GLU A 23 15.96 19.83 2.47
CA GLU A 23 16.13 21.25 2.76
C GLU A 23 15.61 21.53 4.17
N SER A 24 16.55 21.61 5.10
CA SER A 24 16.34 21.98 6.49
C SER A 24 15.99 23.46 6.59
N SER A 25 14.72 23.79 6.72
CA SER A 25 14.29 25.15 7.06
C SER A 25 14.27 25.34 8.57
N ARG A 26 15.34 25.95 9.10
CA ARG A 26 15.39 26.48 10.47
C ARG A 26 14.42 27.66 10.58
N PRO A 27 13.57 27.75 11.62
CA PRO A 27 12.88 28.99 11.92
C PRO A 27 13.86 30.00 12.51
N ARG A 28 13.94 31.17 11.87
CA ARG A 28 14.61 32.37 12.36
C ARG A 28 13.68 33.02 13.38
N ILE A 29 14.02 32.92 14.67
CA ILE A 29 13.30 33.59 15.75
C ILE A 29 13.48 35.10 15.56
N ARG A 30 12.38 35.83 15.43
CA ARG A 30 12.34 37.29 15.40
C ARG A 30 11.59 37.73 16.66
N GLU A 31 12.33 38.15 17.67
CA GLU A 31 11.76 38.77 18.86
C GLU A 31 11.31 40.18 18.51
N SER A 32 10.05 40.49 18.77
CA SER A 32 9.54 41.85 18.83
C SER A 32 8.74 41.99 20.12
N VAL A 33 9.41 42.54 21.12
CA VAL A 33 8.87 42.98 22.40
C VAL A 33 7.89 44.11 22.17
N GLN A 34 6.65 43.98 22.64
CA GLN A 34 5.80 45.14 22.95
C GLN A 34 5.15 44.95 24.33
N LEU A 35 5.49 45.90 25.22
CA LEU A 35 4.88 46.14 26.52
C LEU A 35 3.57 46.90 26.36
N ALA A 36 2.57 46.49 27.15
CA ALA A 36 1.49 47.24 27.81
C ALA A 36 0.30 46.28 27.93
N GLY A 37 -0.32 45.97 29.06
CA GLY A 37 -0.53 46.73 30.28
C GLY A 37 -1.96 46.40 30.70
N VAL A 38 -2.10 45.61 31.79
CA VAL A 38 -3.26 45.45 32.68
C VAL A 38 -4.69 45.37 32.08
N GLY A 39 -5.31 44.19 32.17
CA GLY A 39 -6.73 44.00 31.90
C GLY A 39 -7.23 42.60 32.22
N LEU A 40 -7.62 42.39 33.46
CA LEU A 40 -8.11 41.15 34.06
C LEU A 40 -9.45 40.68 33.44
N LEU A 41 -9.45 39.87 32.37
CA LEU A 41 -10.50 38.87 32.06
C LEU A 41 -10.18 38.12 30.74
N ILE A 42 -10.29 36.79 30.77
CA ILE A 42 -10.41 35.88 29.61
C ILE A 42 -9.14 35.74 28.75
N THR A 43 -8.31 34.73 29.05
CA THR A 43 -7.55 33.93 28.06
C THR A 43 -6.76 32.82 28.80
N LEU A 44 -7.46 31.76 29.21
CA LEU A 44 -6.82 30.45 29.49
C LEU A 44 -7.53 29.34 28.69
N LEU A 45 -7.90 29.66 27.45
CA LEU A 45 -8.21 28.71 26.39
C LEU A 45 -6.91 28.37 25.63
N SER A 46 -6.00 27.65 26.29
CA SER A 46 -4.83 27.06 25.62
C SER A 46 -4.44 25.71 26.22
N ALA A 47 -5.41 24.95 26.73
CA ALA A 47 -5.27 23.50 26.81
C ALA A 47 -5.79 22.86 25.52
N LEU A 48 -5.22 23.30 24.38
CA LEU A 48 -5.06 22.45 23.21
C LEU A 48 -4.03 21.37 23.59
N GLY A 49 -4.39 20.52 24.55
CA GLY A 49 -3.85 19.18 24.72
C GLY A 49 -4.37 18.25 23.64
N TYR A 50 -4.51 18.74 22.41
CA TYR A 50 -4.55 17.94 21.20
C TYR A 50 -3.11 17.84 20.69
N CYS A 51 -2.24 17.25 21.49
CA CYS A 51 -1.16 16.48 20.91
C CYS A 51 -1.83 15.23 20.35
N ALA A 52 -2.40 15.35 19.15
CA ALA A 52 -2.84 14.21 18.38
C ALA A 52 -1.60 13.32 18.22
N GLN A 53 -1.53 12.29 19.06
CA GLN A 53 -0.59 11.20 18.94
C GLN A 53 -0.96 10.52 17.62
N ALA A 54 -0.37 10.96 16.52
CA ALA A 54 -0.31 10.12 15.34
C ALA A 54 0.47 8.87 15.77
N PRO A 55 -0.11 7.65 15.70
CA PRO A 55 0.67 6.45 15.87
C PRO A 55 1.65 6.42 14.69
N GLY A 56 2.88 6.87 14.95
CA GLY A 56 3.98 6.67 14.05
C GLY A 56 4.17 5.17 13.90
N LEU A 57 3.93 4.67 12.68
CA LEU A 57 4.31 3.33 12.25
C LEU A 57 5.72 3.04 12.78
N SER A 58 5.81 2.12 13.74
CA SER A 58 7.07 1.70 14.32
C SER A 58 7.91 1.04 13.23
N MET A 59 9.11 1.57 12.99
CA MET A 59 10.10 1.02 12.05
C MET A 59 10.55 -0.42 12.39
N ALA A 60 10.09 -1.00 13.50
CA ALA A 60 10.43 -2.34 13.98
C ALA A 60 9.50 -3.46 13.45
N GLU A 61 8.42 -3.12 12.73
CA GLU A 61 7.55 -4.09 12.02
C GLU A 61 8.13 -4.51 10.64
N GLY A 62 9.46 -4.42 10.46
CA GLY A 62 10.10 -4.69 9.18
C GLY A 62 10.16 -6.17 8.82
N ASP A 63 10.41 -7.01 9.82
CA ASP A 63 10.82 -8.41 9.63
C ASP A 63 9.77 -9.44 10.04
N THR A 64 8.67 -9.01 10.69
CA THR A 64 7.59 -9.91 11.08
C THR A 64 6.87 -10.43 9.85
N LEU A 65 6.92 -11.74 9.63
CA LEU A 65 6.19 -12.40 8.56
C LEU A 65 4.72 -12.55 8.94
N VAL A 66 3.84 -12.18 8.03
CA VAL A 66 2.38 -12.33 8.20
C VAL A 66 1.78 -13.02 6.98
N SER A 67 0.67 -13.71 7.23
CA SER A 67 -0.23 -14.24 6.21
C SER A 67 -1.56 -13.53 6.33
N VAL A 68 -2.13 -13.10 5.21
CA VAL A 68 -3.46 -12.49 5.16
C VAL A 68 -4.23 -13.00 3.95
N ASP A 69 -5.49 -13.36 4.18
CA ASP A 69 -6.42 -13.71 3.13
C ASP A 69 -7.14 -12.46 2.66
N TYR A 70 -7.43 -12.37 1.36
CA TYR A 70 -8.15 -11.23 0.81
C TYR A 70 -9.21 -11.64 -0.18
N GLU A 71 -10.26 -10.82 -0.28
CA GLU A 71 -11.28 -10.89 -1.31
C GLU A 71 -11.62 -9.50 -1.83
N ILE A 72 -11.51 -9.32 -3.15
CA ILE A 72 -11.71 -8.04 -3.84
C ILE A 72 -13.03 -8.09 -4.62
N PHE A 73 -13.84 -7.05 -4.41
CA PHE A 73 -15.15 -6.86 -5.01
C PHE A 73 -15.11 -5.74 -6.05
N GLY A 74 -15.94 -5.88 -7.08
CA GLY A 74 -16.13 -4.90 -8.15
C GLY A 74 -15.86 -5.48 -9.53
N LYS A 75 -15.48 -4.64 -10.48
CA LYS A 75 -15.13 -5.04 -11.84
C LYS A 75 -13.69 -5.56 -11.89
N VAL A 76 -13.48 -6.79 -11.42
CA VAL A 76 -12.15 -7.41 -11.26
C VAL A 76 -11.91 -8.64 -12.15
N GLN A 77 -12.94 -9.19 -12.78
CA GLN A 77 -12.81 -10.28 -13.75
C GLN A 77 -12.77 -9.77 -15.19
N GLY A 78 -12.09 -10.51 -16.08
CA GLY A 78 -11.93 -10.11 -17.51
C GLY A 78 -11.00 -8.92 -17.77
N VAL A 79 -10.32 -8.40 -16.73
CA VAL A 79 -9.47 -7.19 -16.81
C VAL A 79 -8.00 -7.47 -16.52
N PHE A 80 -7.57 -8.72 -16.63
CA PHE A 80 -6.21 -9.18 -16.30
C PHE A 80 -5.78 -8.95 -14.84
N PHE A 81 -6.72 -8.75 -13.92
CA PHE A 81 -6.43 -8.46 -12.50
C PHE A 81 -5.41 -9.43 -11.90
N ARG A 82 -5.65 -10.74 -12.02
CA ARG A 82 -4.75 -11.80 -11.53
C ARG A 82 -3.30 -11.65 -12.00
N LYS A 83 -3.08 -11.24 -13.26
CA LYS A 83 -1.74 -11.04 -13.83
C LYS A 83 -1.03 -9.84 -13.20
N TYR A 84 -1.75 -8.74 -12.98
CA TYR A 84 -1.20 -7.56 -12.31
C TYR A 84 -0.93 -7.83 -10.83
N THR A 85 -1.84 -8.51 -10.13
CA THR A 85 -1.65 -8.92 -8.74
C THR A 85 -0.40 -9.78 -8.56
N GLN A 86 -0.20 -10.77 -9.43
CA GLN A 86 1.01 -11.59 -9.41
C GLN A 86 2.28 -10.74 -9.64
N ALA A 87 2.26 -9.85 -10.63
CA ALA A 87 3.42 -9.02 -10.96
C ALA A 87 3.78 -8.08 -9.80
N GLU A 88 2.80 -7.43 -9.17
CA GLU A 88 3.05 -6.54 -8.02
C GLU A 88 3.48 -7.32 -6.78
N GLY A 89 2.86 -8.48 -6.52
CA GLY A 89 3.28 -9.38 -5.44
C GLY A 89 4.74 -9.80 -5.57
N LYS A 90 5.16 -10.25 -6.77
CA LYS A 90 6.56 -10.60 -7.06
C LYS A 90 7.50 -9.40 -6.92
N LYS A 91 7.09 -8.22 -7.38
CA LYS A 91 7.87 -6.97 -7.25
C LYS A 91 8.08 -6.56 -5.79
N LEU A 92 7.12 -6.81 -4.92
CA LEU A 92 7.22 -6.55 -3.48
C LEU A 92 7.96 -7.66 -2.72
N GLY A 93 8.27 -8.79 -3.37
CA GLY A 93 8.89 -9.96 -2.73
C GLY A 93 7.92 -10.78 -1.87
N LEU A 94 6.62 -10.71 -2.18
CA LEU A 94 5.58 -11.49 -1.51
C LEU A 94 5.36 -12.82 -2.21
N VAL A 95 4.88 -13.81 -1.45
CA VAL A 95 4.45 -15.12 -1.95
C VAL A 95 2.97 -15.34 -1.65
N GLY A 96 2.38 -16.35 -2.28
CA GLY A 96 0.98 -16.70 -2.10
C GLY A 96 0.28 -16.98 -3.42
N TRP A 97 -1.02 -16.67 -3.49
CA TRP A 97 -1.81 -17.01 -4.66
C TRP A 97 -2.99 -16.07 -4.90
N VAL A 98 -3.48 -16.07 -6.13
CA VAL A 98 -4.66 -15.31 -6.56
C VAL A 98 -5.57 -16.16 -7.45
N GLN A 99 -6.88 -16.11 -7.23
CA GLN A 99 -7.90 -16.87 -7.97
C GLN A 99 -9.16 -16.04 -8.21
N ASN A 100 -9.84 -16.29 -9.33
CA ASN A 100 -11.20 -15.79 -9.54
C ASN A 100 -12.19 -16.69 -8.79
N THR A 101 -13.23 -16.11 -8.21
CA THR A 101 -14.34 -16.87 -7.63
C THR A 101 -15.49 -16.97 -8.64
N ASP A 102 -16.38 -17.94 -8.43
CA ASP A 102 -17.61 -18.09 -9.22
C ASP A 102 -18.62 -16.96 -8.97
N ARG A 103 -18.41 -16.16 -7.91
CA ARG A 103 -19.27 -15.04 -7.52
C ARG A 103 -18.88 -13.72 -8.21
N GLY A 104 -17.90 -13.75 -9.11
CA GLY A 104 -17.41 -12.55 -9.80
C GLY A 104 -16.34 -11.77 -9.03
N THR A 105 -15.84 -12.28 -7.90
CA THR A 105 -14.78 -11.64 -7.10
C THR A 105 -13.41 -12.23 -7.42
N VAL A 106 -12.37 -11.64 -6.83
CA VAL A 106 -11.00 -12.18 -6.85
C VAL A 106 -10.56 -12.40 -5.42
N GLN A 107 -10.15 -13.61 -5.08
CA GLN A 107 -9.63 -13.96 -3.76
C GLN A 107 -8.17 -14.39 -3.82
N GLY A 108 -7.51 -14.43 -2.68
CA GLY A 108 -6.16 -14.92 -2.59
C GLY A 108 -5.59 -14.85 -1.18
N GLN A 109 -4.30 -15.19 -1.08
CA GLN A 109 -3.54 -15.10 0.15
C GLN A 109 -2.20 -14.41 -0.15
N LEU A 110 -1.80 -13.52 0.74
CA LEU A 110 -0.50 -12.83 0.71
C LEU A 110 0.31 -13.30 1.92
N GLN A 111 1.57 -13.64 1.69
CA GLN A 111 2.52 -13.94 2.74
C GLN A 111 3.84 -13.19 2.53
N GLY A 112 4.40 -12.67 3.61
CA GLY A 112 5.68 -11.97 3.59
C GLY A 112 5.83 -10.99 4.74
N PRO A 113 6.85 -10.12 4.69
CA PRO A 113 7.07 -9.11 5.71
C PRO A 113 5.87 -8.17 5.82
N VAL A 114 5.42 -7.87 7.04
CA VAL A 114 4.18 -7.10 7.27
C VAL A 114 4.20 -5.73 6.59
N SER A 115 5.34 -5.05 6.58
CA SER A 115 5.49 -3.80 5.82
C SER A 115 5.11 -3.95 4.34
N LYS A 116 5.60 -5.01 3.68
CA LYS A 116 5.31 -5.32 2.27
C LYS A 116 3.88 -5.77 2.06
N VAL A 117 3.33 -6.55 2.98
CA VAL A 117 1.92 -6.98 2.95
C VAL A 117 1.01 -5.77 3.05
N ARG A 118 1.27 -4.81 3.94
CA ARG A 118 0.50 -3.56 4.06
C ARG A 118 0.51 -2.73 2.77
N PHE A 119 1.67 -2.61 2.12
CA PHE A 119 1.75 -1.96 0.80
C PHE A 119 0.90 -2.67 -0.25
N MET A 120 0.91 -4.00 -0.26
CA MET A 120 0.10 -4.78 -1.19
C MET A 120 -1.41 -4.66 -0.89
N GLN A 121 -1.81 -4.62 0.38
CA GLN A 121 -3.21 -4.38 0.77
C GLN A 121 -3.69 -3.01 0.26
N GLN A 122 -2.92 -1.95 0.48
CA GLN A 122 -3.25 -0.62 -0.05
C GLN A 122 -3.34 -0.61 -1.59
N TRP A 123 -2.47 -1.36 -2.28
CA TRP A 123 -2.52 -1.47 -3.73
C TRP A 123 -3.79 -2.21 -4.20
N LEU A 124 -4.21 -3.26 -3.49
CA LEU A 124 -5.43 -4.01 -3.75
C LEU A 124 -6.70 -3.21 -3.43
N GLU A 125 -6.62 -2.22 -2.55
CA GLU A 125 -7.72 -1.30 -2.27
C GLU A 125 -7.87 -0.20 -3.33
N THR A 126 -6.75 0.33 -3.83
CA THR A 126 -6.75 1.62 -4.56
C THR A 126 -6.38 1.55 -6.03
N ARG A 127 -5.57 0.56 -6.45
CA ARG A 127 -4.94 0.54 -7.78
C ARG A 127 -5.42 -0.62 -8.63
N GLY A 128 -5.13 -1.85 -8.21
CA GLY A 128 -5.41 -3.04 -9.01
C GLY A 128 -4.87 -2.95 -10.45
N SER A 129 -5.59 -3.59 -11.38
CA SER A 129 -5.29 -3.50 -12.81
C SER A 129 -5.80 -2.19 -13.45
N PRO A 130 -5.18 -1.67 -14.51
CA PRO A 130 -5.60 -0.41 -15.14
C PRO A 130 -7.06 -0.37 -15.64
N LYS A 131 -7.65 -1.54 -15.92
CA LYS A 131 -9.04 -1.68 -16.40
C LYS A 131 -10.01 -2.16 -15.31
N SER A 132 -9.55 -2.41 -14.09
CA SER A 132 -10.42 -2.80 -12.99
C SER A 132 -11.08 -1.61 -12.32
N HIS A 133 -12.22 -1.88 -11.69
CA HIS A 133 -12.83 -0.98 -10.72
C HIS A 133 -13.00 -1.76 -9.41
N ILE A 134 -12.46 -1.23 -8.32
CA ILE A 134 -12.47 -1.88 -7.02
C ILE A 134 -13.49 -1.15 -6.17
N ASP A 135 -14.55 -1.86 -5.78
CA ASP A 135 -15.61 -1.30 -4.95
C ASP A 135 -15.26 -1.47 -3.47
N ARG A 136 -14.65 -2.63 -3.14
CA ARG A 136 -14.28 -3.01 -1.78
C ARG A 136 -13.18 -4.05 -1.80
N ALA A 137 -12.27 -3.98 -0.85
CA ALA A 137 -11.33 -5.05 -0.53
C ALA A 137 -11.58 -5.50 0.92
N ASN A 138 -11.75 -6.80 1.13
CA ASN A 138 -11.83 -7.39 2.46
C ASN A 138 -10.53 -8.14 2.74
N PHE A 139 -10.01 -7.95 3.95
CA PHE A 139 -8.85 -8.68 4.45
C PHE A 139 -9.26 -9.46 5.70
N ASN A 140 -8.99 -10.76 5.70
CA ASN A 140 -9.40 -11.68 6.76
C ASN A 140 -8.22 -12.58 7.15
N ASN A 141 -8.37 -13.28 8.28
CA ASN A 141 -7.43 -14.31 8.73
C ASN A 141 -5.98 -13.84 8.81
N GLU A 142 -5.77 -12.57 9.17
CA GLU A 142 -4.42 -12.05 9.35
C GLU A 142 -3.76 -12.72 10.55
N LYS A 143 -2.59 -13.31 10.32
CA LYS A 143 -1.83 -14.02 11.34
C LYS A 143 -0.34 -13.86 11.13
N VAL A 144 0.40 -13.77 12.24
CA VAL A 144 1.86 -13.85 12.22
C VAL A 144 2.27 -15.29 11.96
N ILE A 145 3.21 -15.49 11.04
CA ILE A 145 3.71 -16.82 10.64
C ILE A 145 5.21 -16.91 10.92
N ALA A 146 5.69 -18.11 11.26
CA ALA A 146 7.11 -18.34 11.48
C ALA A 146 7.88 -18.58 10.16
N ASN A 147 7.21 -19.19 9.17
CA ASN A 147 7.79 -19.53 7.87
C ASN A 147 6.76 -19.24 6.77
N LEU A 148 7.23 -19.06 5.53
CA LEU A 148 6.38 -18.95 4.36
C LEU A 148 5.86 -20.32 3.96
N ASP A 149 4.56 -20.44 3.74
CA ASP A 149 3.92 -21.68 3.27
C ASP A 149 4.10 -21.87 1.76
N TYR A 150 4.43 -20.80 1.03
CA TYR A 150 4.62 -20.80 -0.43
C TYR A 150 6.00 -20.32 -0.82
N SER A 151 6.50 -20.82 -1.95
CA SER A 151 7.79 -20.44 -2.53
C SER A 151 7.69 -19.39 -3.66
N ASP A 152 6.49 -19.14 -4.19
CA ASP A 152 6.25 -18.18 -5.28
C ASP A 152 4.84 -17.58 -5.17
N PHE A 153 4.58 -16.55 -5.98
CA PHE A 153 3.24 -15.99 -6.17
C PHE A 153 2.55 -16.62 -7.39
N GLN A 154 1.50 -17.41 -7.16
CA GLN A 154 0.85 -18.21 -8.21
C GLN A 154 -0.53 -17.68 -8.63
N ILE A 155 -0.88 -17.89 -9.90
CA ILE A 155 -2.23 -17.67 -10.40
C ILE A 155 -2.94 -19.02 -10.44
N VAL A 156 -3.96 -19.19 -9.60
CA VAL A 156 -4.78 -20.40 -9.54
C VAL A 156 -5.86 -20.31 -10.62
N LYS A 157 -6.11 -21.45 -11.28
CA LYS A 157 -7.10 -21.56 -12.36
C LYS A 157 -8.52 -21.51 -11.82
#